data_AF-A0AAW9JTQ3-F1
#
_entry.id   AF-A0AAW9JTQ3-F1
#
_cell.length_a   1.000
_cell.length_b   1.000
_cell.length_c   1.000
_cell.angle_alpha   90.00
_cell.angle_beta   90.00
_cell.angle_gamma   90.00
#
_symmetry.space_group_name_H-M   'P 1'
#
loop_
_entity.id
_entity.type
_entity.pdbx_description
1 polymer ?
#
loop_
_entity_poly.entity_id
_entity_poly.type
_entity_poly.pdbx_seq_one_letter_code
_entity_poly.pdbx_strand_id
1 'polypeptide(L)' 'MIVFNAPVQQDKIIETLTSFNEEGISYEFVEKKGIKLYFKSATDDQEAAAKKAKEIIKGTPYGGVLYFQVTVEEG' A
#
# COMPACT_ATOMS: atom_id res chain seq x y z
N MET A 1 -0.65 -10.85 2.17
CA MET A 1 -0.32 -9.81 1.18
C MET A 1 -1.16 -8.58 1.43
N ILE A 2 -0.60 -7.40 1.17
CA ILE A 2 -1.31 -6.13 1.36
C ILE A 2 -1.95 -5.72 0.05
N VAL A 3 -3.25 -5.43 0.08
CA VAL A 3 -4.04 -5.09 -1.10
C VAL A 3 -4.60 -3.69 -0.96
N PHE A 4 -4.22 -2.82 -1.89
CA PHE A 4 -4.78 -1.47 -2.02
C PHE A 4 -5.89 -1.48 -3.07
N ASN A 5 -7.10 -1.16 -2.66
CA ASN A 5 -8.23 -0.91 -3.53
C ASN A 5 -8.28 0.58 -3.80
N ALA A 6 -7.75 1.01 -4.94
CA ALA A 6 -7.70 2.41 -5.36
C ALA A 6 -8.15 2.53 -6.82
N PRO A 7 -9.28 3.21 -7.11
CA PRO A 7 -9.76 3.38 -8.48
C PRO A 7 -8.92 4.37 -9.30
N VAL A 8 -8.17 5.25 -8.63
CA VAL A 8 -7.36 6.32 -9.25
C VAL A 8 -6.04 6.49 -8.51
N GLN A 9 -5.07 7.17 -9.14
CA GLN A 9 -3.73 7.45 -8.57
C GLN A 9 -2.96 6.19 -8.16
N GLN A 10 -3.21 5.07 -8.85
CA GLN A 10 -2.55 3.80 -8.59
C GLN A 10 -1.03 3.90 -8.72
N ASP A 11 -0.54 4.53 -9.79
CA ASP A 11 0.89 4.70 -10.04
C ASP A 11 1.58 5.49 -8.91
N LYS A 12 0.93 6.52 -8.36
CA LYS A 12 1.47 7.27 -7.22
C LYS A 12 1.52 6.44 -5.94
N ILE A 13 0.50 5.62 -5.70
CA ILE A 13 0.46 4.73 -4.54
C ILE A 13 1.60 3.72 -4.63
N ILE A 14 1.81 3.13 -5.81
CA ILE A 14 2.92 2.22 -6.08
C ILE A 14 4.24 2.94 -5.79
N GLU A 15 4.48 4.08 -6.43
CA GLU A 15 5.72 4.85 -6.26
C GLU A 15 6.00 5.23 -4.80
N THR A 16 4.96 5.66 -4.07
CA THR A 16 5.10 6.07 -2.67
C THR A 16 5.44 4.88 -1.78
N LEU A 17 4.77 3.73 -1.95
CA LEU A 17 5.03 2.55 -1.14
C LEU A 17 6.36 1.89 -1.48
N THR A 18 6.73 1.81 -2.76
CA THR A 18 8.02 1.24 -3.18
C THR A 18 9.20 2.14 -2.83
N SER A 19 8.97 3.45 -2.73
CA SER A 19 10.00 4.40 -2.23
C SER A 19 10.07 4.46 -0.71
N PHE A 20 9.08 3.91 0.01
CA PHE A 20 9.09 3.88 1.46
C PHE A 20 10.05 2.81 1.97
N ASN A 21 11.12 3.26 2.62
CA ASN A 21 12.10 2.40 3.29
C ASN A 21 12.49 3.04 4.62
N GLU A 22 11.56 3.00 5.58
CA GLU A 22 11.81 3.44 6.95
C GLU A 22 11.39 2.36 7.95
N GLU A 23 12.03 2.35 9.12
CA GLU A 23 11.74 1.42 10.23
C GLU A 23 11.90 -0.07 9.89
N GLY A 24 12.69 -0.40 8.85
CA GLY A 24 12.86 -1.78 8.38
C GLY A 24 11.63 -2.35 7.68
N ILE A 25 10.63 -1.52 7.38
CA ILE A 25 9.43 -1.89 6.65
C ILE A 25 9.60 -1.42 5.20
N SER A 26 9.68 -2.38 4.28
CA SER A 26 9.67 -2.12 2.83
C SER A 26 8.49 -2.82 2.18
N TYR A 27 7.94 -2.18 1.14
CA TYR A 27 6.85 -2.72 0.34
C TYR A 27 7.32 -2.98 -1.09
N GLU A 28 7.13 -4.20 -1.55
CA GLU A 28 7.40 -4.60 -2.92
C GLU A 28 6.09 -4.69 -3.69
N PHE A 29 6.00 -4.01 -4.83
CA PHE A 29 4.86 -4.11 -5.72
C PHE A 29 4.88 -5.45 -6.46
N VAL A 30 3.80 -6.22 -6.34
CA VAL A 30 3.68 -7.56 -6.93
C VAL A 30 2.95 -7.47 -8.28
N GLU A 31 1.71 -6.98 -8.26
CA GLU A 31 0.88 -6.88 -9.46
C GLU A 31 -0.31 -5.94 -9.26
N LYS A 32 -0.97 -5.57 -10.36
CA LYS A 32 -2.25 -4.85 -10.33
C LYS A 32 -3.33 -5.65 -11.06
N LYS A 33 -4.51 -5.74 -10.45
CA LYS A 33 -5.73 -6.33 -11.06
C LYS A 33 -6.87 -5.33 -10.95
N GLY A 34 -7.13 -4.60 -12.03
CA GLY A 34 -8.18 -3.58 -12.08
C GLY A 34 -7.91 -2.44 -11.10
N ILE A 35 -8.72 -2.33 -10.05
CA ILE A 35 -8.54 -1.33 -8.97
C ILE A 35 -7.71 -1.84 -7.79
N LYS A 36 -7.36 -3.13 -7.79
CA LYS A 36 -6.56 -3.76 -6.74
C LYS A 36 -5.08 -3.70 -7.09
N LEU A 37 -4.27 -3.26 -6.13
CA LEU A 37 -2.82 -3.26 -6.18
C LEU A 37 -2.31 -4.18 -5.08
N TYR A 38 -1.47 -5.14 -5.45
CA TYR A 38 -0.93 -6.14 -4.55
C TYR A 38 0.49 -5.75 -4.18
N PHE A 39 0.74 -5.70 -2.87
CA PHE A 39 2.05 -5.41 -2.29
C PHE A 39 2.44 -6.51 -1.32
N LYS A 40 3.73 -6.80 -1.29
CA LYS A 40 4.36 -7.69 -0.32
C LYS A 40 5.14 -6.84 0.66
N SER A 41 4.92 -7.04 1.95
CA SER A 41 5.76 -6.41 3.00
C SER A 41 6.91 -7.34 3.38
N ALA A 42 8.05 -6.77 3.75
CA ALA A 42 9.19 -7.52 4.29
C ALA A 42 8.98 -8.04 5.73
N THR A 43 7.92 -7.58 6.40
CA THR A 43 7.54 -7.96 7.77
C THR A 43 6.47 -9.05 7.76
N ASP A 44 6.57 -9.98 8.72
CA ASP A 44 5.58 -11.02 9.01
C ASP A 44 4.25 -10.45 9.54
N ASP A 45 4.28 -9.26 10.15
CA ASP A 45 3.09 -8.59 10.69
C ASP A 45 2.37 -7.81 9.58
N GLN A 46 1.57 -8.55 8.81
CA GLN A 46 0.82 -8.01 7.68
C GLN A 46 -0.22 -6.96 8.09
N GLU A 47 -0.80 -7.09 9.28
CA GLU A 47 -1.80 -6.13 9.80
C GLU A 47 -1.16 -4.78 10.13
N ALA A 48 -0.04 -4.78 10.86
CA ALA A 48 0.73 -3.58 11.15
C ALA A 48 1.24 -2.94 9.86
N ALA A 49 1.74 -3.74 8.92
CA ALA A 49 2.21 -3.25 7.62
C ALA A 49 1.07 -2.64 6.80
N ALA A 50 -0.12 -3.26 6.75
CA ALA A 50 -1.27 -2.67 6.06
C ALA A 50 -1.72 -1.34 6.69
N LYS A 51 -1.73 -1.26 8.03
CA LYS A 51 -2.06 -0.02 8.74
C LYS A 51 -1.03 1.07 8.44
N LYS A 52 0.27 0.74 8.50
CA LYS A 52 1.35 1.68 8.19
C LYS A 52 1.29 2.14 6.73
N ALA A 53 1.08 1.22 5.78
CA ALA A 53 0.91 1.54 4.36
C ALA A 53 -0.25 2.53 4.15
N LYS A 54 -1.38 2.31 4.83
CA LYS A 54 -2.53 3.23 4.81
C LYS A 54 -2.18 4.61 5.36
N GLU A 55 -1.44 4.66 6.47
CA GLU A 55 -1.00 5.92 7.09
C GLU A 55 -0.03 6.69 6.19
N ILE A 56 0.93 6.00 5.55
CA ILE A 56 1.85 6.59 4.58
C ILE A 56 1.08 7.27 3.46
N ILE A 57 0.17 6.53 2.80
CA ILE A 57 -0.63 7.10 1.70
C ILE A 57 -1.49 8.26 2.20
N LYS A 58 -2.18 8.13 3.35
CA LYS A 58 -2.96 9.24 3.92
C LYS A 58 -2.12 10.47 4.27
N GLY A 59 -0.85 10.29 4.63
CA GLY A 59 0.09 11.38 4.91
C GLY A 59 0.58 12.12 3.67
N THR A 60 0.39 11.55 2.47
CA THR A 60 0.76 12.24 1.22
C THR A 60 -0.25 13.34 0.86
N PRO A 61 0.17 14.38 0.12
CA PRO A 61 -0.72 15.46 -0.31
C PRO A 61 -1.88 14.98 -1.19
N TYR A 62 -1.73 13.83 -1.87
CA TYR A 62 -2.77 13.28 -2.72
C TYR A 62 -3.66 12.26 -1.97
N GLY A 63 -3.11 11.47 -1.05
CA GLY A 63 -3.84 10.37 -0.41
C GLY A 63 -4.85 10.81 0.64
N GLY A 64 -4.72 12.01 1.22
CA GLY A 64 -5.71 12.55 2.16
C GLY A 64 -7.11 12.76 1.54
N VAL A 65 -7.19 12.96 0.23
CA VAL A 65 -8.45 13.18 -0.50
C VAL A 65 -8.88 11.98 -1.34
N LEU A 66 -8.06 10.92 -1.38
CA LEU A 66 -8.38 9.72 -2.15
C LEU A 66 -9.30 8.78 -1.38
N TYR A 67 -10.28 8.25 -2.09
CA TYR A 67 -11.03 7.10 -1.61
C TYR A 67 -10.27 5.82 -1.96
N PHE A 68 -9.66 5.21 -0.95
CA PHE A 68 -8.98 3.93 -1.08
C PHE A 68 -9.20 3.07 0.17
N GLN A 69 -9.10 1.76 -0.01
CA GLN A 69 -9.18 0.78 1.07
C GLN A 69 -7.92 -0.09 1.06
N VAL A 70 -7.40 -0.38 2.24
CA VAL A 70 -6.27 -1.31 2.42
C VAL A 70 -6.80 -2.53 3.15
N THR A 71 -6.56 -3.71 2.57
CA THR A 71 -6.94 -5.00 3.13
C THR A 71 -5.75 -5.93 3.15
N VAL A 72 -5.68 -6.82 4.13
CA VAL A 72 -4.75 -7.95 4.10
C VAL A 72 -5.51 -9.12 3.48
N GLU A 73 -4.99 -9.65 2.38
CA GLU A 73 -5.46 -10.92 1.82
C GLU A 73 -4.42 -11.99 2.15
N GLU A 74 -4.88 -13.08 2.79
CA GLU A 74 -4.11 -14.31 2.94
C GLU A 74 -4.07 -14.98 1.57
N GLY A 75 -2.86 -15.12 1.01
CA GLY A 75 -2.62 -15.71 -0.31
C GLY A 75 -1.70 -16.90 -0.19
#